data_AF-A0A4W3GZG0-F1
#
_entry.id   AF-A0A4W3GZG0-F1
#
_cell.length_a   1.000
_cell.length_b   1.000
_cell.length_c   1.000
_cell.angle_alpha   90.00
_cell.angle_beta   90.00
_cell.angle_gamma   90.00
#
_symmetry.space_group_name_H-M   'P 1'
#
loop_
_entity.id
_entity.type
_entity.pdbx_description
1 polymer ?
#
loop_
_entity_poly.entity_id
_entity_poly.type
_entity_poly.pdbx_seq_one_letter_code
_entity_poly.pdbx_strand_id
1 'polypeptide(L)'
;MSLEEIKDLLKLINIEVYEEYTLLLFKQCDRSKSSKLEEHEIEEFCQLLMQRPELEEIFNYYSGEDQILAVREISNFLKEQKEVPSEENAVELIERFELNEKAKQNQLLTQDGFVMYMLSPDGNIFNHSHDLIYQDMGQPLSHYFISSSHNTYLMEDQLGGPSSTEAYIRALLRGCRCVELDCWDGANGEPVVYHGHTLTSKILFKDVVTAIRDYAFKVRLPGLERHWPRATFGVVL
;
A
#
# COMPACT_ATOMS: atom_id res chain seq x y z
N MET A 1 11.17 2.64 -32.94
CA MET A 1 10.91 1.33 -32.32
C MET A 1 9.78 0.63 -33.07
N SER A 2 9.94 -0.66 -33.39
CA SER A 2 8.87 -1.52 -33.89
C SER A 2 7.85 -1.84 -32.79
N LEU A 3 6.68 -2.36 -33.17
CA LEU A 3 5.65 -2.74 -32.20
C LEU A 3 6.16 -3.76 -31.17
N GLU A 4 7.00 -4.72 -31.58
CA GLU A 4 7.55 -5.72 -30.67
C GLU A 4 8.49 -5.08 -29.64
N GLU A 5 9.34 -4.15 -30.09
CA GLU A 5 10.21 -3.37 -29.19
C GLU A 5 9.41 -2.51 -28.20
N ILE A 6 8.27 -1.96 -28.62
CA ILE A 6 7.36 -1.23 -27.73
C ILE A 6 6.75 -2.16 -26.68
N LYS A 7 6.27 -3.36 -27.08
CA LYS A 7 5.73 -4.34 -26.13
C LYS A 7 6.78 -4.78 -25.10
N ASP A 8 8.02 -4.97 -25.53
CA ASP A 8 9.10 -5.34 -24.62
C ASP A 8 9.49 -4.18 -23.70
N LEU A 9 9.43 -2.93 -24.18
CA LEU A 9 9.56 -1.75 -23.32
C LEU A 9 8.47 -1.73 -22.24
N LEU A 10 7.20 -1.93 -22.60
CA LEU A 10 6.09 -1.94 -21.63
C LEU A 10 6.28 -2.98 -20.53
N LYS A 11 6.71 -4.20 -20.90
CA LYS A 11 7.06 -5.24 -19.93
C LYS A 11 8.21 -4.82 -19.02
N LEU A 12 9.24 -4.17 -19.58
CA LEU A 12 10.42 -3.71 -18.83
C LEU A 12 10.04 -2.67 -17.75
N ILE A 13 9.09 -1.78 -18.05
CA ILE A 13 8.58 -0.77 -17.11
C ILE A 13 7.35 -1.22 -16.32
N ASN A 14 7.04 -2.53 -16.35
CA ASN A 14 5.95 -3.16 -15.60
C ASN A 14 4.56 -2.55 -15.87
N ILE A 15 4.29 -2.18 -17.13
CA ILE A 15 2.96 -1.74 -17.57
C ILE A 15 2.30 -2.90 -18.31
N GLU A 16 1.20 -3.39 -17.74
CA GLU A 16 0.33 -4.38 -18.38
C GLU A 16 -0.77 -3.66 -19.17
N VAL A 17 -0.74 -3.81 -20.50
CA VAL A 17 -1.69 -3.18 -21.42
C VAL A 17 -2.20 -4.22 -22.40
N TYR A 18 -3.48 -4.14 -22.76
CA TYR A 18 -4.05 -4.97 -23.82
C TYR A 18 -3.30 -4.76 -25.13
N GLU A 19 -3.04 -5.86 -25.84
CA GLU A 19 -2.29 -5.85 -27.09
C GLU A 19 -3.01 -5.02 -28.17
N GLU A 20 -4.35 -5.10 -28.22
CA GLU A 20 -5.16 -4.35 -29.17
C GLU A 20 -5.05 -2.83 -28.95
N TYR A 21 -5.01 -2.40 -27.69
CA TYR A 21 -4.87 -0.99 -27.35
C TYR A 21 -3.45 -0.48 -27.64
N THR A 22 -2.44 -1.28 -27.31
CA THR A 22 -1.03 -0.99 -27.67
C THR A 22 -0.88 -0.83 -29.19
N LEU A 23 -1.50 -1.72 -29.97
CA LEU A 23 -1.50 -1.66 -31.43
C LEU A 23 -2.24 -0.42 -31.96
N LEU A 24 -3.35 -0.05 -31.32
CA LEU A 24 -4.12 1.14 -31.68
C LEU A 24 -3.27 2.40 -31.51
N LEU A 25 -2.69 2.60 -30.32
CA LEU A 25 -1.82 3.74 -30.03
C LEU A 25 -0.59 3.76 -30.95
N PHE A 26 0.04 2.62 -31.17
CA PHE A 26 1.19 2.51 -32.07
C PHE A 26 0.85 3.00 -33.49
N LYS A 27 -0.30 2.56 -34.04
CA LYS A 27 -0.75 2.99 -35.37
C LYS A 27 -1.15 4.46 -35.41
N GLN A 28 -1.66 4.99 -34.32
CA GLN A 28 -2.01 6.40 -34.20
C GLN A 28 -0.76 7.29 -34.23
N CYS A 29 0.33 6.84 -33.59
CA CYS A 29 1.59 7.57 -33.53
C CYS A 29 2.50 7.39 -34.76
N ASP A 30 2.43 6.27 -35.49
CA ASP A 30 3.22 6.03 -36.72
C ASP A 30 2.71 6.87 -37.90
N ARG A 31 3.01 8.18 -37.90
CA ARG A 31 2.62 9.16 -38.94
C ARG A 31 3.32 8.86 -40.26
N SER A 32 4.56 8.37 -40.16
CA SER A 32 5.39 7.97 -41.32
C SER A 32 4.88 6.71 -42.03
N LYS A 33 4.00 5.93 -41.37
CA LYS A 33 3.54 4.59 -41.80
C LYS A 33 4.70 3.63 -42.07
N SER A 34 5.79 3.80 -41.35
CA SER A 34 7.02 3.03 -41.54
C SER A 34 7.00 1.69 -40.78
N SER A 35 5.92 1.40 -40.05
CA SER A 35 5.82 0.29 -39.08
C SER A 35 6.84 0.40 -37.94
N LYS A 36 7.33 1.60 -37.69
CA LYS A 36 8.25 1.96 -36.61
C LYS A 36 7.90 3.36 -36.12
N LEU A 37 8.00 3.57 -34.80
CA LEU A 37 7.92 4.90 -34.20
C LEU A 37 9.29 5.57 -34.21
N GLU A 38 9.38 6.77 -34.75
CA GLU A 38 10.52 7.68 -34.58
C GLU A 38 10.53 8.29 -33.17
N GLU A 39 11.61 8.96 -32.78
CA GLU A 39 11.80 9.49 -31.41
C GLU A 39 10.62 10.34 -30.92
N HIS A 40 10.17 11.30 -31.72
CA HIS A 40 9.02 12.14 -31.39
C HIS A 40 7.69 11.36 -31.34
N GLU A 41 7.54 10.30 -32.14
CA GLU A 41 6.35 9.44 -32.14
C GLU A 41 6.34 8.49 -30.93
N ILE A 42 7.52 8.13 -30.40
CA ILE A 42 7.66 7.38 -29.14
C ILE A 42 7.24 8.27 -27.97
N GLU A 43 7.65 9.54 -27.95
CA GLU A 43 7.20 10.50 -26.95
C GLU A 43 5.67 10.67 -26.98
N GLU A 44 5.09 10.85 -28.18
CA GLU A 44 3.63 10.93 -28.37
C GLU A 44 2.93 9.65 -27.90
N PHE A 45 3.49 8.46 -28.21
CA PHE A 45 2.96 7.19 -27.74
C PHE A 45 2.95 7.09 -26.22
N CYS A 46 4.05 7.45 -25.56
CA CYS A 46 4.15 7.45 -24.10
C CYS A 46 3.16 8.43 -23.47
N GLN A 47 3.00 9.64 -24.05
CA GLN A 47 2.02 10.61 -23.60
C GLN A 47 0.60 10.04 -23.67
N LEU A 48 0.20 9.48 -24.81
CA LEU A 48 -1.13 8.88 -24.97
C LEU A 48 -1.36 7.70 -24.04
N LEU A 49 -0.33 6.87 -23.84
CA LEU A 49 -0.41 5.73 -22.93
C LEU A 49 -0.61 6.15 -21.48
N MET A 50 0.03 7.24 -21.08
CA MET A 50 -0.01 7.75 -19.71
C MET A 50 -1.15 8.75 -19.46
N GLN A 51 -1.99 9.03 -20.45
CA GLN A 51 -3.14 9.92 -20.28
C GLN A 51 -4.12 9.36 -19.25
N ARG A 52 -4.58 10.26 -18.39
CA ARG A 52 -5.54 9.98 -17.31
C ARG A 52 -6.72 10.93 -17.44
N PRO A 53 -7.63 10.71 -18.42
CA PRO A 53 -8.68 11.65 -18.79
C PRO A 53 -9.56 12.06 -17.60
N GLU A 54 -9.75 11.16 -16.64
CA GLU A 54 -10.49 11.44 -15.40
C GLU A 54 -9.77 12.45 -14.49
N LEU A 55 -8.43 12.42 -14.45
CA LEU A 55 -7.65 13.40 -13.71
C LEU A 55 -7.58 14.74 -14.48
N GLU A 56 -7.59 14.70 -15.81
CA GLU A 56 -7.67 15.92 -16.63
C GLU A 56 -9.01 16.62 -16.42
N GLU A 57 -10.12 15.88 -16.38
CA GLU A 57 -11.45 16.44 -16.10
C GLU A 57 -11.50 17.13 -14.73
N ILE A 58 -10.95 16.49 -13.70
CA ILE A 58 -10.83 17.07 -12.35
C ILE A 58 -9.95 18.32 -12.40
N PHE A 59 -8.77 18.25 -13.02
CA PHE A 59 -7.86 19.38 -13.12
C PHE A 59 -8.51 20.58 -13.84
N ASN A 60 -9.21 20.33 -14.94
CA ASN A 60 -9.90 21.33 -15.74
C ASN A 60 -11.05 22.00 -14.97
N TYR A 61 -11.73 21.23 -14.11
CA TYR A 61 -12.78 21.78 -13.27
C TYR A 61 -12.26 22.88 -12.32
N TYR A 62 -11.05 22.72 -11.78
CA TYR A 62 -10.46 23.68 -10.83
C TYR A 62 -9.60 24.76 -11.48
N SER A 63 -8.94 24.48 -12.61
CA SER A 63 -8.04 25.42 -13.30
C SER A 63 -8.77 26.38 -14.23
N GLY A 64 -9.94 26.01 -14.76
CA GLY A 64 -10.65 26.86 -15.70
C GLY A 64 -9.88 27.05 -17.02
N GLU A 65 -9.86 28.28 -17.54
CA GLU A 65 -9.41 28.56 -18.92
C GLU A 65 -7.88 28.63 -19.08
N ASP A 66 -7.12 28.94 -18.02
CA ASP A 66 -5.67 29.11 -18.09
C ASP A 66 -4.89 27.80 -17.89
N GLN A 67 -5.59 26.71 -17.55
CA GLN A 67 -5.05 25.34 -17.44
C GLN A 67 -3.90 25.23 -16.43
N ILE A 68 -3.95 26.03 -15.37
CA ILE A 68 -2.99 26.06 -14.28
C ILE A 68 -3.78 26.23 -12.96
N LEU A 69 -3.28 25.68 -11.85
CA LEU A 69 -3.86 25.90 -10.53
C LEU A 69 -2.96 26.84 -9.70
N ALA A 70 -3.50 27.98 -9.31
CA ALA A 70 -2.89 28.84 -8.30
C ALA A 70 -3.18 28.34 -6.87
N VAL A 71 -2.40 28.82 -5.89
CA VAL A 71 -2.54 28.48 -4.45
C VAL A 71 -3.99 28.50 -3.95
N ARG A 72 -4.79 29.49 -4.40
CA ARG A 72 -6.20 29.62 -4.02
C ARG A 72 -7.07 28.51 -4.58
N GLU A 73 -6.85 28.10 -5.82
CA GLU A 73 -7.61 27.03 -6.48
C GLU A 73 -7.25 25.67 -5.90
N ILE A 74 -5.98 25.44 -5.60
CA ILE A 74 -5.51 24.27 -4.85
C ILE A 74 -6.18 24.21 -3.47
N SER A 75 -6.23 25.35 -2.77
CA SER A 75 -6.91 25.41 -1.46
C SER A 75 -8.41 25.09 -1.55
N ASN A 76 -9.08 25.50 -2.63
CA ASN A 76 -10.48 25.14 -2.87
C ASN A 76 -10.64 23.64 -3.16
N PHE A 77 -9.77 23.08 -4.00
CA PHE A 77 -9.72 21.64 -4.27
C PHE A 77 -9.58 20.84 -2.98
N LEU A 78 -8.56 21.14 -2.16
CA LEU A 78 -8.32 20.46 -0.88
C LEU A 78 -9.52 20.57 0.07
N LYS A 79 -10.15 21.76 0.13
CA LYS A 79 -11.36 21.96 0.94
C LYS A 79 -12.52 21.07 0.51
N GLU A 80 -12.75 20.90 -0.79
CA GLU A 80 -13.80 20.03 -1.32
C GLU A 80 -13.52 18.55 -1.06
N GLN A 81 -12.23 18.17 -1.01
CA GLN A 81 -11.80 16.83 -0.58
C GLN A 81 -11.95 16.60 0.94
N LYS A 82 -12.42 17.62 1.69
CA LYS A 82 -12.50 17.63 3.16
C LYS A 82 -11.14 17.54 3.86
N GLU A 83 -10.08 17.90 3.15
CA GLU A 83 -8.76 18.13 3.74
C GLU A 83 -8.73 19.48 4.45
N VAL A 84 -7.68 19.73 5.25
CA VAL A 84 -7.48 21.02 5.91
C VAL A 84 -6.95 22.02 4.88
N PRO A 85 -7.74 23.01 4.42
CA PRO A 85 -7.26 23.95 3.44
C PRO A 85 -6.42 25.02 4.15
N SER A 86 -5.16 25.14 3.76
CA SER A 86 -4.31 26.26 4.14
C SER A 86 -3.42 26.65 2.95
N GLU A 87 -3.05 27.93 2.90
CA GLU A 87 -2.11 28.40 1.86
C GLU A 87 -0.77 27.68 1.99
N GLU A 88 -0.36 27.36 3.22
CA GLU A 88 0.86 26.60 3.49
C GLU A 88 0.81 25.20 2.86
N ASN A 89 -0.30 24.48 3.00
CA ASN A 89 -0.47 23.14 2.42
C ASN A 89 -0.45 23.19 0.88
N ALA A 90 -1.09 24.20 0.30
CA ALA A 90 -1.10 24.37 -1.15
C ALA A 90 0.30 24.70 -1.71
N VAL A 91 1.07 25.55 -1.02
CA VAL A 91 2.46 25.85 -1.39
C VAL A 91 3.35 24.62 -1.22
N GLU A 92 3.22 23.86 -0.14
CA GLU A 92 3.98 22.63 0.06
C GLU A 92 3.71 21.60 -1.04
N LEU A 93 2.44 21.44 -1.44
CA LEU A 93 2.04 20.58 -2.55
C LEU A 93 2.76 20.99 -3.84
N ILE A 94 2.76 22.28 -4.19
CA ILE A 94 3.47 22.78 -5.38
C ILE A 94 4.97 22.47 -5.28
N GLU A 95 5.61 22.78 -4.15
CA GLU A 95 7.05 22.56 -3.97
C GLU A 95 7.44 21.08 -4.15
N ARG A 96 6.61 20.17 -3.65
CA ARG A 96 6.85 18.73 -3.66
C ARG A 96 6.55 18.06 -5.01
N PHE A 97 5.48 18.48 -5.69
CA PHE A 97 4.95 17.74 -6.84
C PHE A 97 5.06 18.45 -8.18
N GLU A 98 5.24 19.77 -8.20
CA GLU A 98 5.42 20.49 -9.46
C GLU A 98 6.77 20.15 -10.11
N LEU A 99 6.75 19.80 -11.40
CA LEU A 99 7.92 19.43 -12.17
C LEU A 99 8.53 20.62 -12.93
N ASN A 100 7.73 21.63 -13.26
CA ASN A 100 8.16 22.82 -13.96
C ASN A 100 8.69 23.88 -12.98
N GLU A 101 10.00 24.10 -12.98
CA GLU A 101 10.67 25.08 -12.11
C GLU A 101 10.12 26.51 -12.22
N LYS A 102 9.68 26.92 -13.40
CA LYS A 102 9.09 28.25 -13.59
C LYS A 102 7.69 28.32 -12.98
N ALA A 103 6.88 27.27 -13.13
CA ALA A 103 5.56 27.21 -12.49
C ALA A 103 5.71 27.20 -10.95
N LYS A 104 6.63 26.38 -10.44
CA LYS A 104 6.97 26.29 -9.01
C LYS A 104 7.39 27.64 -8.44
N GLN A 105 8.32 28.36 -9.09
CA GLN A 105 8.76 29.70 -8.68
C GLN A 105 7.61 30.73 -8.62
N ASN A 106 6.56 30.55 -9.42
CA ASN A 106 5.39 31.42 -9.44
C ASN A 106 4.23 30.88 -8.58
N GLN A 107 4.45 29.82 -7.81
CA GLN A 107 3.42 29.14 -6.99
C GLN A 107 2.21 28.68 -7.80
N LEU A 108 2.51 28.07 -8.95
CA LEU A 108 1.54 27.52 -9.89
C LEU A 108 1.75 26.02 -10.01
N LEU A 109 0.65 25.26 -10.06
CA LEU A 109 0.63 23.82 -10.30
C LEU A 109 0.09 23.53 -11.70
N THR A 110 0.86 22.80 -12.48
CA THR A 110 0.50 22.30 -13.81
C THR A 110 -0.26 20.97 -13.70
N GLN A 111 -0.85 20.52 -14.80
CA GLN A 111 -1.51 19.22 -14.86
C GLN A 111 -0.58 18.07 -14.47
N ASP A 112 0.68 18.10 -14.92
CA ASP A 112 1.68 17.09 -14.57
C ASP A 112 1.93 17.07 -13.06
N GLY A 113 2.08 18.25 -12.44
CA GLY A 113 2.22 18.37 -10.99
C GLY A 113 1.00 17.86 -10.23
N PHE A 114 -0.21 18.12 -10.74
CA PHE A 114 -1.45 17.61 -10.17
C PHE A 114 -1.54 16.07 -10.26
N VAL A 115 -1.20 15.48 -11.41
CA VAL A 115 -1.14 14.01 -11.56
C VAL A 115 -0.11 13.40 -10.62
N MET A 116 1.06 14.02 -10.47
CA MET A 116 2.08 13.58 -9.52
C MET A 116 1.57 13.60 -8.08
N TYR A 117 0.83 14.64 -7.68
CA TYR A 117 0.18 14.70 -6.37
C TYR A 117 -0.87 13.58 -6.20
N MET A 118 -1.78 13.41 -7.16
CA MET A 118 -2.86 12.42 -7.09
C MET A 118 -2.37 10.97 -7.03
N LEU A 119 -1.20 10.69 -7.61
CA LEU A 119 -0.57 9.37 -7.58
C LEU A 119 0.43 9.20 -6.43
N SER A 120 0.68 10.25 -5.65
CA SER A 120 1.57 10.22 -4.50
C SER A 120 0.88 9.62 -3.27
N PRO A 121 1.64 9.26 -2.23
CA PRO A 121 1.07 8.94 -0.91
C PRO A 121 0.13 10.04 -0.39
N ASP A 122 0.41 11.32 -0.64
CA ASP A 122 -0.44 12.42 -0.15
C ASP A 122 -1.82 12.44 -0.82
N GLY A 123 -1.93 11.92 -2.04
CA GLY A 123 -3.21 11.73 -2.74
C GLY A 123 -3.91 10.41 -2.40
N ASN A 124 -3.35 9.60 -1.49
CA ASN A 124 -3.88 8.29 -1.15
C ASN A 124 -5.17 8.41 -0.32
N ILE A 125 -6.11 7.51 -0.57
CA ILE A 125 -7.36 7.41 0.21
C ILE A 125 -7.09 7.06 1.69
N PHE A 126 -5.94 6.44 1.98
CA PHE A 126 -5.52 6.19 3.36
C PHE A 126 -4.84 7.42 3.94
N ASN A 127 -5.37 7.92 5.07
CA ASN A 127 -4.73 8.99 5.80
C ASN A 127 -3.41 8.50 6.44
N HIS A 128 -2.29 8.87 5.84
CA HIS A 128 -0.95 8.50 6.30
C HIS A 128 -0.60 9.03 7.71
N SER A 129 -1.32 10.03 8.23
CA SER A 129 -1.20 10.43 9.65
C SER A 129 -1.56 9.28 10.60
N HIS A 130 -2.32 8.29 10.12
CA HIS A 130 -2.70 7.09 10.87
C HIS A 130 -1.72 5.91 10.70
N ASP A 131 -0.64 6.07 9.93
CA ASP A 131 0.40 5.04 9.81
C ASP A 131 1.25 4.93 11.08
N LEU A 132 1.25 5.98 11.90
CA LEU A 132 1.86 6.03 13.22
C LEU A 132 0.82 5.79 14.31
N ILE A 133 1.27 5.50 15.53
CA ILE A 133 0.39 5.47 16.70
C ILE A 133 -0.12 6.90 16.99
N TYR A 134 -1.41 7.14 16.76
CA TYR A 134 -2.07 8.43 16.97
C TYR A 134 -3.16 8.41 18.05
N GLN A 135 -3.59 7.23 18.47
CA GLN A 135 -4.64 7.06 19.49
C GLN A 135 -4.03 7.09 20.90
N ASP A 136 -4.86 7.42 21.89
CA ASP A 136 -4.47 7.31 23.29
C ASP A 136 -4.23 5.85 23.64
N MET A 137 -2.97 5.50 23.91
CA MET A 137 -2.54 4.15 24.28
C MET A 137 -2.44 3.94 25.81
N GLY A 138 -3.00 4.87 26.61
CA GLY A 138 -3.00 4.82 28.08
C GLY A 138 -4.29 4.28 28.72
N GLN A 139 -5.30 3.91 27.93
CA GLN A 139 -6.58 3.41 28.43
C GLN A 139 -6.49 1.92 28.86
N PRO A 140 -7.47 1.39 29.61
CA PRO A 140 -7.55 -0.04 29.89
C PRO A 140 -7.68 -0.89 28.63
N LEU A 141 -7.18 -2.14 28.67
CA LEU A 141 -7.16 -3.04 27.51
C LEU A 141 -8.56 -3.26 26.89
N SER A 142 -9.61 -3.24 27.70
CA SER A 142 -11.01 -3.42 27.25
C SER A 142 -11.54 -2.29 26.37
N HIS A 143 -10.79 -1.20 26.20
CA HIS A 143 -11.18 -0.07 25.35
C HIS A 143 -10.65 -0.20 23.92
N TYR A 144 -9.84 -1.23 23.63
CA TYR A 144 -9.22 -1.42 22.32
C TYR A 144 -9.78 -2.66 21.62
N PHE A 145 -9.93 -2.56 20.30
CA PHE A 145 -10.05 -3.75 19.46
C PHE A 145 -8.66 -4.39 19.28
N ILE A 146 -8.57 -5.70 19.53
CA ILE A 146 -7.30 -6.43 19.49
C ILE A 146 -7.32 -7.38 18.29
N SER A 147 -6.35 -7.22 17.39
CA SER A 147 -6.12 -8.17 16.30
C SER A 147 -5.78 -9.54 16.87
N SER A 148 -6.67 -10.51 16.67
CA SER A 148 -6.65 -11.81 17.34
C SER A 148 -6.80 -12.94 16.32
N SER A 149 -6.07 -14.03 16.52
CA SER A 149 -6.09 -15.22 15.66
C SER A 149 -6.60 -16.42 16.46
N HIS A 150 -7.52 -17.15 15.84
CA HIS A 150 -8.09 -18.40 16.36
C HIS A 150 -7.39 -19.60 15.71
N ASN A 151 -7.14 -20.65 16.49
CA ASN A 151 -6.38 -21.84 16.10
C ASN A 151 -5.14 -21.49 15.28
N THR A 152 -4.31 -20.58 15.82
CA THR A 152 -3.23 -19.90 15.08
C THR A 152 -2.24 -20.87 14.46
N TYR A 153 -2.08 -22.08 15.01
CA TYR A 153 -1.19 -23.11 14.50
C TYR A 153 -1.64 -23.71 13.15
N LEU A 154 -2.91 -23.64 12.77
CA LEU A 154 -3.44 -24.23 11.54
C LEU A 154 -3.12 -23.36 10.31
N MET A 155 -2.59 -23.99 9.28
CA MET A 155 -2.31 -23.33 8.00
C MET A 155 -3.49 -23.40 7.01
N GLU A 156 -4.39 -24.38 7.18
CA GLU A 156 -5.47 -24.70 6.26
C GLU A 156 -6.76 -25.05 7.03
N ASP A 157 -7.35 -26.23 6.79
CA ASP A 157 -8.62 -26.63 7.36
C ASP A 157 -8.52 -27.15 8.80
N GLN A 158 -9.68 -27.26 9.45
CA GLN A 158 -9.81 -27.66 10.85
C GLN A 158 -9.70 -29.17 11.07
N LEU A 159 -9.75 -30.03 10.05
CA LEU A 159 -9.90 -31.47 10.22
C LEU A 159 -8.64 -32.28 9.86
N GLY A 160 -7.91 -31.88 8.81
CA GLY A 160 -6.74 -32.59 8.31
C GLY A 160 -5.59 -31.70 7.86
N GLY A 161 -5.76 -30.37 7.95
CA GLY A 161 -4.75 -29.40 7.54
C GLY A 161 -3.46 -29.46 8.38
N PRO A 162 -2.34 -28.94 7.84
CA PRO A 162 -1.08 -28.93 8.57
C PRO A 162 -1.06 -27.85 9.67
N SER A 163 -0.49 -28.20 10.82
CA SER A 163 -0.07 -27.26 11.85
C SER A 163 1.37 -26.82 11.63
N SER A 164 1.68 -25.53 11.85
CA SER A 164 3.03 -24.99 11.64
C SER A 164 3.38 -23.84 12.58
N THR A 165 4.64 -23.75 12.98
CA THR A 165 5.19 -22.56 13.66
C THR A 165 5.19 -21.32 12.75
N GLU A 166 5.24 -21.52 11.43
CA GLU A 166 5.14 -20.46 10.43
C GLU A 166 3.80 -19.72 10.49
N ALA A 167 2.73 -20.40 10.92
CA ALA A 167 1.42 -19.79 11.07
C ALA A 167 1.44 -18.66 12.13
N TYR A 168 2.13 -18.90 13.27
CA TYR A 168 2.39 -17.88 14.28
C TYR A 168 3.26 -16.75 13.75
N ILE A 169 4.32 -17.07 13.01
CA ILE A 169 5.22 -16.06 12.42
C ILE A 169 4.43 -15.10 11.53
N ARG A 170 3.61 -15.64 10.62
CA ARG A 170 2.77 -14.85 9.71
C ARG A 170 1.73 -14.01 10.45
N ALA A 171 1.06 -14.57 11.45
CA ALA A 171 0.09 -13.82 12.25
C ALA A 171 0.77 -12.62 12.94
N LEU A 172 1.91 -12.83 13.58
CA LEU A 172 2.65 -11.79 14.30
C LEU A 172 3.23 -10.71 13.36
N LEU A 173 3.75 -11.12 12.19
CA LEU A 173 4.22 -10.19 11.16
C LEU A 173 3.09 -9.38 10.50
N ARG A 174 1.85 -9.87 10.55
CA ARG A 174 0.65 -9.11 10.13
C ARG A 174 0.05 -8.26 11.26
N GLY A 175 0.76 -8.13 12.38
CA GLY A 175 0.34 -7.27 13.47
C GLY A 175 -0.60 -7.92 14.50
N CYS A 176 -0.85 -9.24 14.42
CA CYS A 176 -1.68 -9.95 15.40
C CYS A 176 -1.08 -9.86 16.81
N ARG A 177 -1.93 -9.66 17.82
CA ARG A 177 -1.55 -9.44 19.23
C ARG A 177 -2.07 -10.51 20.20
N CYS A 178 -2.96 -11.37 19.72
CA CYS A 178 -3.51 -12.49 20.48
C CYS A 178 -3.48 -13.75 19.62
N VAL A 179 -2.83 -14.81 20.12
CA VAL A 179 -2.70 -16.10 19.44
C VAL A 179 -3.16 -17.23 20.34
N GLU A 180 -3.62 -18.31 19.73
CA GLU A 180 -4.19 -19.47 20.42
C GLU A 180 -3.28 -20.69 20.33
N LEU A 181 -3.12 -21.41 21.43
CA LEU A 181 -2.25 -22.59 21.57
C LEU A 181 -3.03 -23.75 22.19
N ASP A 182 -3.57 -24.65 21.36
CA ASP A 182 -4.23 -25.88 21.83
C ASP A 182 -3.18 -26.90 22.28
N CYS A 183 -2.87 -26.90 23.57
CA CYS A 183 -1.80 -27.71 24.14
C CYS A 183 -2.28 -29.10 24.53
N TRP A 184 -1.55 -30.13 24.09
CA TRP A 184 -1.82 -31.53 24.39
C TRP A 184 -0.55 -32.27 24.82
N ASP A 185 -0.73 -33.37 25.56
CA ASP A 185 0.36 -34.28 25.90
C ASP A 185 0.93 -34.94 24.65
N GLY A 186 2.23 -34.78 24.42
CA GLY A 186 2.96 -35.44 23.34
C GLY A 186 3.81 -36.62 23.82
N ALA A 187 4.51 -37.24 22.88
CA ALA A 187 5.39 -38.37 23.18
C ALA A 187 6.58 -37.92 24.04
N ASN A 188 7.09 -38.84 24.87
CA ASN A 188 8.28 -38.62 25.72
C ASN A 188 8.13 -37.44 26.72
N GLY A 189 6.91 -37.04 27.06
CA GLY A 189 6.64 -35.93 27.98
C GLY A 189 6.80 -34.54 27.37
N GLU A 190 7.02 -34.43 26.06
CA GLU A 190 7.11 -33.14 25.36
C GLU A 190 5.70 -32.67 24.93
N PRO A 191 5.21 -31.50 25.37
CA PRO A 191 3.90 -31.00 24.95
C PRO A 191 3.89 -30.61 23.46
N VAL A 192 2.74 -30.85 22.82
CA VAL A 192 2.49 -30.56 21.41
C VAL A 192 1.29 -29.62 21.25
N VAL A 193 1.25 -28.93 20.12
CA VAL A 193 0.12 -28.07 19.72
C VAL A 193 -0.51 -28.63 18.45
N TYR A 194 -1.82 -28.84 18.47
CA TYR A 194 -2.64 -29.26 17.32
C TYR A 194 -4.14 -29.20 17.67
N HIS A 195 -5.00 -29.38 16.68
CA HIS A 195 -6.44 -29.40 16.91
C HIS A 195 -6.87 -30.78 17.41
N GLY A 196 -7.26 -30.84 18.69
CA GLY A 196 -7.63 -32.07 19.38
C GLY A 196 -8.68 -32.89 18.65
N HIS A 197 -8.58 -34.22 18.76
CA HIS A 197 -9.53 -35.16 18.14
C HIS A 197 -9.67 -35.06 16.61
N THR A 198 -8.69 -34.46 15.92
CA THR A 198 -8.65 -34.38 14.45
C THR A 198 -7.40 -35.06 13.86
N LEU A 199 -7.27 -35.00 12.54
CA LEU A 199 -6.13 -35.52 11.77
C LEU A 199 -5.07 -34.45 11.46
N THR A 200 -5.20 -33.25 12.04
CA THR A 200 -4.23 -32.18 11.85
C THR A 200 -2.83 -32.59 12.35
N SER A 201 -1.79 -32.11 11.67
CA SER A 201 -0.42 -32.42 12.08
C SER A 201 -0.08 -31.75 13.41
N LYS A 202 0.97 -32.23 14.08
CA LYS A 202 1.37 -31.75 15.41
C LYS A 202 2.70 -31.02 15.35
N ILE A 203 2.82 -29.94 16.11
CA ILE A 203 4.08 -29.20 16.29
C ILE A 203 4.47 -29.17 17.76
N LEU A 204 5.76 -29.04 18.06
CA LEU A 204 6.23 -28.99 19.45
C LEU A 204 5.90 -27.64 20.07
N PHE A 205 5.37 -27.64 21.29
CA PHE A 205 5.07 -26.41 22.02
C PHE A 205 6.32 -25.52 22.18
N LYS A 206 7.48 -26.13 22.44
CA LYS A 206 8.75 -25.38 22.59
C LYS A 206 9.13 -24.59 21.33
N ASP A 207 8.82 -25.13 20.15
CA ASP A 207 9.12 -24.47 18.87
C ASP A 207 8.14 -23.30 18.64
N VAL A 208 6.87 -23.48 19.04
CA VAL A 208 5.85 -22.42 19.01
C VAL A 208 6.25 -21.24 19.89
N VAL A 209 6.59 -21.46 21.16
CA VAL A 209 6.97 -20.36 22.06
C VAL A 209 8.29 -19.69 21.65
N THR A 210 9.19 -20.45 21.00
CA THR A 210 10.42 -19.90 20.41
C THR A 210 10.08 -18.96 19.26
N ALA A 211 9.18 -19.35 18.35
CA ALA A 211 8.70 -18.50 17.28
C ALA A 211 7.99 -17.24 17.82
N ILE A 212 7.12 -17.40 18.82
CA ILE A 212 6.45 -16.25 19.46
C ILE A 212 7.48 -15.29 20.05
N ARG A 213 8.45 -15.78 20.83
CA ARG A 213 9.53 -14.97 21.41
C ARG A 213 10.25 -14.14 20.34
N ASP A 214 10.58 -14.75 19.21
CA ASP A 214 11.39 -14.13 18.17
C ASP A 214 10.60 -13.12 17.31
N TYR A 215 9.28 -13.25 17.21
CA TYR A 215 8.45 -12.46 16.29
C TYR A 215 7.41 -11.57 16.96
N ALA A 216 7.08 -11.76 18.24
CA ALA A 216 6.00 -11.04 18.93
C ALA A 216 6.11 -9.51 18.81
N PHE A 217 7.32 -8.96 18.70
CA PHE A 217 7.55 -7.51 18.64
C PHE A 217 8.38 -7.07 17.43
N LYS A 218 8.48 -7.88 16.38
CA LYS A 218 9.21 -7.50 15.15
C LYS A 218 8.51 -6.41 14.37
N VAL A 219 7.19 -6.54 14.21
CA VAL A 219 6.35 -5.51 13.60
C VAL A 219 5.83 -4.61 14.70
N ARG A 220 6.47 -3.45 14.84
CA ARG A 220 6.02 -2.36 15.71
C ARG A 220 5.36 -1.32 14.82
N LEU A 221 4.22 -0.79 15.27
CA LEU A 221 3.70 0.44 14.68
C LEU A 221 4.74 1.54 14.91
N PRO A 222 5.16 2.28 13.87
CA PRO A 222 6.12 3.36 14.03
C PRO A 222 5.54 4.48 14.93
N GLY A 223 6.41 5.16 15.68
CA GLY A 223 6.02 6.22 16.64
C GLY A 223 6.08 5.85 18.13
N LEU A 224 6.43 4.61 18.49
CA LEU A 224 6.60 4.20 19.88
C LEU A 224 8.05 4.39 20.39
N GLU A 225 8.38 5.56 20.93
CA GLU A 225 9.70 5.81 21.56
C GLU A 225 9.87 5.13 22.93
N ARG A 226 8.77 4.73 23.59
CA ARG A 226 8.80 4.09 24.91
C ARG A 226 8.13 2.73 24.82
N HIS A 227 8.81 1.74 25.38
CA HIS A 227 8.33 0.38 25.53
C HIS A 227 6.84 0.38 25.93
N TRP A 228 5.97 -0.06 25.02
CA TRP A 228 4.78 -0.76 25.43
C TRP A 228 5.29 -1.81 26.41
N PRO A 229 4.81 -1.83 27.67
CA PRO A 229 5.29 -2.79 28.63
C PRO A 229 5.22 -4.16 27.94
N ARG A 230 6.25 -4.98 28.10
CA ARG A 230 6.30 -6.37 27.60
C ARG A 230 5.07 -7.22 28.00
N ALA A 231 4.14 -6.65 28.76
CA ALA A 231 2.85 -7.16 29.14
C ALA A 231 1.74 -6.56 28.26
N THR A 232 1.42 -7.24 27.16
CA THR A 232 0.04 -7.69 26.84
C THR A 232 0.11 -8.47 25.54
N PHE A 233 0.81 -9.61 25.60
CA PHE A 233 0.58 -10.71 24.69
C PHE A 233 -0.45 -11.61 25.37
N GLY A 234 -1.67 -11.66 24.83
CA GLY A 234 -2.64 -12.66 25.26
C GLY A 234 -2.32 -13.97 24.55
N VAL A 235 -1.83 -14.97 25.28
CA VAL A 235 -1.97 -16.35 24.84
C VAL A 235 -3.29 -16.83 25.41
N VAL A 236 -4.21 -17.19 24.52
CA VAL A 236 -5.38 -17.97 24.93
C VAL A 236 -4.90 -19.43 24.98
N LEU A 237 -4.89 -19.99 26.19
CA LEU A 237 -4.63 -21.40 26.47
C LEU A 237 -5.96 -22.14 26.63
#